data_AF-A0A4Q9VZM5-F1
#
_entry.id   AF-A0A4Q9VZM5-F1
#
_cell.length_a   1.000
_cell.length_b   1.000
_cell.length_c   1.000
_cell.angle_alpha   90.00
_cell.angle_beta   90.00
_cell.angle_gamma   90.00
#
_symmetry.space_group_name_H-M   'P 1'
#
loop_
_entity.id
_entity.type
_entity.pdbx_description
1 polymer ?
#
loop_
_entity_poly.entity_id
_entity_poly.type
_entity_poly.pdbx_seq_one_letter_code
_entity_poly.pdbx_strand_id
1 'polypeptide(L)'
;RIAVFDLSFRKMPFNSGYAVFNGLKRVVNFIENFGFTNEDITYLKSIGYEEDFLNYLKDLKFTGNIKSMQEGEIFFGNEPLLRVEAPLIQAQLIETILLNIINFQTLISTKASRIRQEATHVILMEVVTRR
;
A
#
# COMPACT_ATOMS: atom_id res chain seq x y z
N ARG A 1 14.64 -13.77 10.45
CA ARG A 1 13.75 -14.76 9.80
C ARG A 1 13.06 -14.07 8.62
N ILE A 2 12.96 -14.75 7.47
CA ILE A 2 12.16 -14.27 6.34
C ILE A 2 10.68 -14.58 6.64
N ALA A 3 9.80 -13.65 6.31
CA ALA A 3 8.36 -13.80 6.44
C ALA A 3 7.69 -13.46 5.10
N VAL A 4 6.54 -14.09 4.86
CA VAL A 4 5.73 -13.89 3.65
C VAL A 4 4.36 -13.38 4.07
N PHE A 5 3.96 -12.22 3.56
CA PHE A 5 2.66 -11.60 3.81
C PHE A 5 1.91 -11.41 2.50
N ASP A 6 0.61 -11.72 2.52
CA ASP A 6 -0.30 -11.53 1.39
C ASP A 6 -1.35 -10.46 1.73
N LEU A 7 -1.42 -9.43 0.90
CA LEU A 7 -2.44 -8.39 0.95
C LEU A 7 -3.61 -8.81 0.05
N SER A 8 -4.80 -8.92 0.65
CA SER A 8 -6.04 -9.32 -0.03
C SER A 8 -7.25 -8.59 0.56
N PHE A 9 -8.34 -8.51 -0.22
CA PHE A 9 -9.63 -7.99 0.26
C PHE A 9 -10.59 -9.14 0.55
N ARG A 10 -11.23 -9.12 1.73
CA ARG A 10 -12.22 -10.14 2.09
C ARG A 10 -13.61 -9.86 1.52
N LYS A 11 -14.01 -8.59 1.54
CA LYS A 11 -15.32 -8.14 1.06
C LYS A 11 -15.12 -7.20 -0.11
N MET A 12 -15.88 -7.42 -1.17
CA MET A 12 -15.82 -6.57 -2.35
C MET A 12 -16.35 -5.17 -2.02
N PRO A 13 -15.66 -4.12 -2.48
CA PRO A 13 -16.11 -2.76 -2.25
C PRO A 13 -17.43 -2.51 -2.98
N PHE A 14 -18.32 -1.73 -2.35
CA PHE A 14 -19.59 -1.31 -2.93
C PHE A 14 -20.56 -2.46 -3.32
N ASN A 15 -20.40 -3.66 -2.76
CA ASN A 15 -21.08 -4.89 -3.21
C ASN A 15 -20.93 -5.12 -4.73
N SER A 16 -19.76 -4.76 -5.26
CA SER A 16 -19.40 -4.91 -6.66
C SER A 16 -19.09 -6.36 -7.01
N GLY A 17 -19.32 -6.75 -8.27
CA GLY A 17 -18.82 -8.02 -8.81
C GLY A 17 -17.31 -8.04 -9.04
N TYR A 18 -16.64 -6.88 -9.04
CA TYR A 18 -15.22 -6.74 -9.33
C TYR A 18 -14.60 -5.51 -8.64
N ALA A 19 -13.28 -5.46 -8.54
CA ALA A 19 -12.53 -4.27 -8.14
C ALA A 19 -11.37 -4.04 -9.10
N VAL A 20 -10.90 -2.80 -9.19
CA VAL A 20 -9.78 -2.40 -10.05
C VAL A 20 -8.56 -2.14 -9.18
N PHE A 21 -7.50 -2.91 -9.37
CA PHE A 21 -6.26 -2.77 -8.63
C PHE A 21 -5.54 -1.46 -9.00
N ASN A 22 -5.15 -0.67 -8.00
CA ASN A 22 -4.40 0.56 -8.19
C ASN A 22 -3.54 0.89 -6.96
N GLY A 23 -2.44 1.61 -7.15
CA GLY A 23 -1.54 2.08 -6.11
C GLY A 23 -0.14 1.50 -6.12
N LEU A 24 0.17 0.62 -7.07
CA LEU A 24 1.50 0.03 -7.25
C LEU A 24 2.57 1.10 -7.44
N LYS A 25 2.32 2.13 -8.27
CA LYS A 25 3.30 3.20 -8.49
C LYS A 25 3.67 3.90 -7.18
N ARG A 26 2.68 4.14 -6.32
CA ARG A 26 2.90 4.79 -5.02
C ARG A 26 3.58 3.84 -4.04
N VAL A 27 3.30 2.55 -4.10
CA VAL A 27 4.02 1.51 -3.34
C VAL A 27 5.49 1.49 -3.74
N VAL A 28 5.81 1.42 -5.04
CA VAL A 28 7.19 1.40 -5.54
C VAL A 28 7.95 2.63 -5.06
N ASN A 29 7.39 3.83 -5.27
CA ASN A 29 8.01 5.07 -4.82
C ASN A 29 8.25 5.09 -3.29
N PHE A 30 7.31 4.57 -2.50
CA PHE A 30 7.47 4.49 -1.05
C PHE A 30 8.63 3.56 -0.66
N ILE A 31 8.69 2.37 -1.26
CA ILE A 31 9.72 1.37 -0.96
C ILE A 31 11.12 1.84 -1.36
N GLU A 32 11.25 2.51 -2.51
CA GLU A 32 12.52 3.10 -2.96
C GLU A 32 13.07 4.15 -2.00
N ASN A 33 12.18 4.84 -1.28
CA ASN A 33 12.52 5.89 -0.32
C ASN A 33 12.33 5.45 1.14
N PHE A 34 12.17 4.15 1.39
CA PHE A 34 11.93 3.63 2.73
C PHE A 34 13.21 3.70 3.57
N GLY A 35 13.11 4.39 4.71
CA GLY A 35 14.16 4.53 5.71
C GLY A 35 13.70 5.49 6.80
N PHE A 36 14.52 5.64 7.83
CA PHE A 36 14.28 6.58 8.93
C PHE A 36 15.21 7.78 8.80
N THR A 37 14.67 8.99 8.94
CA THR A 37 15.51 10.20 8.96
C THR A 37 16.15 10.40 10.33
N ASN A 38 17.16 11.28 10.40
CA ASN A 38 17.75 11.64 11.68
C ASN A 38 16.73 12.29 12.64
N GLU A 39 15.75 13.03 12.11
CA GLU A 39 14.66 13.57 12.93
C GLU A 39 13.79 12.44 13.50
N ASP A 40 13.43 11.44 12.69
CA ASP A 40 12.65 10.28 13.16
C ASP A 40 13.37 9.55 14.28
N ILE A 41 14.66 9.31 14.14
CA ILE A 41 15.48 8.63 15.15
C ILE A 41 15.57 9.45 16.44
N THR A 42 15.74 10.77 16.33
CA THR A 42 15.75 11.67 17.48
C THR A 42 14.41 11.66 18.20
N TYR A 43 13.31 11.64 17.46
CA TYR A 43 11.97 11.52 18.02
C TYR A 43 11.77 10.18 18.73
N LEU A 44 12.13 9.05 18.11
CA LEU A 44 12.05 7.72 18.71
C LEU A 44 12.91 7.61 19.99
N LYS A 45 14.08 8.26 20.01
CA LYS A 45 14.90 8.35 21.23
C LYS A 45 14.18 9.10 22.35
N SER A 46 13.49 10.21 22.03
CA SER A 46 12.79 11.02 23.03
C SER A 46 11.61 10.30 23.70
N ILE A 47 11.02 9.32 23.02
CA ILE A 47 9.93 8.48 23.55
C ILE A 47 10.44 7.19 24.23
N GLY A 48 11.76 7.01 24.35
CA GLY A 48 12.37 5.97 25.20
C GLY A 48 12.78 4.67 24.52
N TYR A 49 13.01 4.65 23.20
CA TYR A 49 13.58 3.48 22.52
C TYR A 49 15.08 3.31 22.82
N GLU A 50 15.52 2.05 22.94
CA GLU A 50 16.90 1.66 23.23
C GLU A 50 17.88 2.01 22.08
N GLU A 51 19.10 2.41 22.43
CA GLU A 51 20.10 2.90 21.46
C GLU A 51 20.47 1.85 20.40
N ASP A 52 20.58 0.56 20.80
CA ASP A 52 20.89 -0.54 19.88
C ASP A 52 19.82 -0.69 18.78
N PHE A 53 18.55 -0.52 19.15
CA PHE A 53 17.44 -0.56 18.20
C PHE A 53 17.42 0.69 17.30
N LEU A 54 17.71 1.86 17.85
CA LEU A 54 17.81 3.10 17.06
C LEU A 54 18.95 3.02 16.03
N ASN A 55 20.10 2.44 16.40
CA ASN A 55 21.20 2.21 15.48
C ASN A 55 20.80 1.23 14.36
N TYR A 56 20.05 0.18 14.68
CA TYR A 56 19.46 -0.70 13.67
C TYR A 56 18.54 0.05 12.68
N LEU A 57 17.70 0.97 13.17
CA LEU A 57 16.77 1.72 12.32
C LEU A 57 17.47 2.72 11.38
N LYS A 58 18.59 3.32 11.80
CA LYS A 58 19.36 4.28 10.97
C LYS A 58 19.82 3.69 9.64
N ASP A 59 20.27 2.43 9.67
CA ASP A 59 20.79 1.73 8.50
C ASP A 59 19.73 0.86 7.82
N LEU A 60 18.48 0.91 8.29
CA LEU A 60 17.40 0.08 7.76
C LEU A 60 17.08 0.47 6.32
N LYS A 61 17.18 -0.51 5.43
CA LYS A 61 16.68 -0.43 4.05
C LYS A 61 15.80 -1.62 3.74
N PHE A 62 14.87 -1.44 2.81
CA PHE A 62 14.09 -2.56 2.31
C PHE A 62 14.97 -3.45 1.44
N THR A 63 15.00 -4.75 1.75
CA THR A 63 15.82 -5.77 1.07
C THR A 63 15.01 -6.96 0.59
N GLY A 64 13.69 -6.90 0.78
CA GLY A 64 12.77 -7.96 0.38
C GLY A 64 12.37 -7.90 -1.09
N ASN A 65 11.50 -8.84 -1.46
CA ASN A 65 10.86 -8.91 -2.76
C ASN A 65 9.37 -8.58 -2.63
N ILE A 66 8.83 -7.88 -3.62
CA ILE A 66 7.40 -7.60 -3.73
C ILE A 66 6.91 -8.16 -5.07
N LYS A 67 5.86 -8.97 -5.03
CA LYS A 67 5.12 -9.42 -6.21
C LYS A 67 3.74 -8.78 -6.16
N SER A 68 3.25 -8.29 -7.28
CA SER A 68 1.98 -7.55 -7.33
C SER A 68 1.24 -7.83 -8.64
N MET A 69 -0.07 -7.72 -8.60
CA MET A 69 -0.90 -7.43 -9.78
C MET A 69 -0.43 -6.13 -10.45
N GLN A 70 -0.73 -5.99 -11.75
CA GLN A 70 -0.48 -4.77 -12.51
C GLN A 70 -1.60 -3.75 -12.30
N GLU A 71 -1.27 -2.45 -12.28
CA GLU A 71 -2.30 -1.41 -12.16
C GLU A 71 -3.32 -1.49 -13.29
N GLY A 72 -4.60 -1.39 -12.93
CA GLY A 72 -5.72 -1.54 -13.85
C GLY A 72 -6.24 -2.96 -13.98
N GLU A 73 -5.57 -3.98 -13.43
CA GLU A 73 -6.10 -5.34 -13.41
C GLU A 73 -7.39 -5.44 -12.57
N ILE A 74 -8.26 -6.34 -13.01
CA ILE A 74 -9.50 -6.66 -12.31
C ILE A 74 -9.22 -7.79 -11.32
N PHE A 75 -9.70 -7.62 -10.09
CA PHE A 75 -9.55 -8.62 -9.04
C PHE A 75 -10.86 -8.85 -8.27
N PHE A 76 -10.90 -9.94 -7.52
CA PHE A 76 -12.02 -10.45 -6.74
C PHE A 76 -11.66 -10.66 -5.26
N GLY A 77 -12.66 -11.01 -4.45
CA GLY A 77 -12.46 -11.22 -3.03
C GLY A 77 -11.64 -12.48 -2.72
N ASN A 78 -10.81 -12.40 -1.68
CA ASN A 78 -10.00 -13.48 -1.13
C ASN A 78 -8.87 -14.00 -2.04
N GLU A 79 -8.37 -13.17 -2.96
CA GLU A 79 -7.16 -13.45 -3.73
C GLU A 79 -6.02 -12.48 -3.38
N PRO A 80 -4.75 -12.93 -3.45
CA PRO A 80 -3.60 -12.10 -3.13
C PRO A 80 -3.36 -11.07 -4.24
N LEU A 81 -3.37 -9.79 -3.87
CA LEU A 81 -3.08 -8.68 -4.79
C LEU A 81 -1.61 -8.32 -4.81
N LEU A 82 -1.00 -8.37 -3.62
CA LEU A 82 0.39 -8.02 -3.39
C LEU A 82 0.97 -8.96 -2.34
N ARG A 83 2.12 -9.56 -2.65
CA ARG A 83 2.89 -10.43 -1.77
C ARG A 83 4.21 -9.77 -1.42
N VAL A 84 4.51 -9.71 -0.13
CA VAL A 84 5.78 -9.23 0.42
C VAL A 84 6.55 -10.42 0.98
N GLU A 85 7.79 -10.60 0.52
CA GLU A 85 8.74 -11.57 1.06
C GLU A 85 9.98 -10.82 1.56
N ALA A 86 10.11 -10.65 2.87
CA ALA A 86 11.18 -9.83 3.46
C ALA A 86 11.56 -10.31 4.87
N PRO A 87 12.66 -9.82 5.46
CA PRO A 87 12.89 -9.96 6.89
C PRO A 87 11.67 -9.49 7.69
N LEU A 88 11.26 -10.26 8.70
CA LEU A 88 10.01 -10.04 9.45
C LEU A 88 9.77 -8.58 9.85
N ILE A 89 10.78 -7.91 10.41
CA ILE A 89 10.68 -6.52 10.85
C ILE A 89 10.45 -5.54 9.68
N GLN A 90 11.09 -5.77 8.53
CA GLN A 90 10.88 -4.94 7.33
C GLN A 90 9.45 -5.13 6.81
N ALA A 91 8.99 -6.38 6.70
CA ALA A 91 7.63 -6.68 6.25
C ALA A 91 6.57 -6.06 7.18
N GLN A 92 6.78 -6.13 8.50
CA GLN A 92 5.87 -5.58 9.50
C GLN A 92 5.80 -4.05 9.46
N LEU A 93 6.93 -3.37 9.26
CA LEU A 93 6.98 -1.90 9.24
C LEU A 93 6.26 -1.31 8.02
N ILE A 94 6.37 -1.95 6.85
CA ILE A 94 5.74 -1.43 5.63
C ILE A 94 4.25 -1.78 5.53
N GLU A 95 3.77 -2.78 6.27
CA GLU A 95 2.40 -3.31 6.21
C GLU A 95 1.33 -2.21 6.23
N THR A 96 1.39 -1.33 7.22
CA THR A 96 0.41 -0.25 7.42
C THR A 96 0.33 0.69 6.22
N ILE A 97 1.48 1.03 5.63
CA ILE A 97 1.55 1.98 4.51
C ILE A 97 1.08 1.31 3.22
N LEU A 98 1.45 0.04 2.99
CA LEU A 98 0.94 -0.73 1.86
C LEU A 98 -0.58 -0.85 1.90
N LEU A 99 -1.13 -1.17 3.08
CA LEU A 99 -2.58 -1.22 3.29
C LEU A 99 -3.22 0.13 3.00
N ASN A 100 -2.66 1.23 3.50
CA ASN A 100 -3.23 2.56 3.28
C ASN A 100 -3.27 2.93 1.79
N ILE A 101 -2.15 2.72 1.08
CA ILE A 101 -2.00 3.06 -0.34
C ILE A 101 -2.97 2.23 -1.19
N ILE A 102 -2.91 0.89 -1.06
CA ILE A 102 -3.68 -0.02 -1.90
C ILE A 102 -5.18 0.09 -1.60
N ASN A 103 -5.58 0.17 -0.32
CA ASN A 103 -6.99 0.30 0.03
C ASN A 103 -7.62 1.54 -0.58
N PHE A 104 -7.00 2.71 -0.39
CA PHE A 104 -7.59 3.95 -0.89
C PHE A 104 -7.65 4.00 -2.41
N GLN A 105 -6.54 3.73 -3.10
CA GLN A 105 -6.49 3.87 -4.56
C GLN A 105 -7.38 2.86 -5.29
N THR A 106 -7.47 1.64 -4.77
CA THR A 106 -8.37 0.61 -5.28
C THR A 106 -9.83 1.00 -5.12
N LEU A 107 -10.22 1.57 -3.97
CA LEU A 107 -11.59 2.03 -3.72
C LEU A 107 -11.99 3.13 -4.69
N ILE A 108 -11.12 4.12 -4.89
CA ILE A 108 -11.37 5.22 -5.83
C ILE A 108 -11.46 4.71 -7.27
N SER A 109 -10.53 3.86 -7.70
CA SER A 109 -10.50 3.32 -9.06
C SER A 109 -11.73 2.46 -9.36
N THR A 110 -12.13 1.62 -8.40
CA THR A 110 -13.34 0.81 -8.52
C THR A 110 -14.59 1.68 -8.59
N LYS A 111 -14.67 2.74 -7.79
CA LYS A 111 -15.81 3.67 -7.83
C LYS A 111 -15.87 4.43 -9.16
N ALA A 112 -14.74 4.94 -9.64
CA ALA A 112 -14.65 5.63 -10.92
C ALA A 112 -15.05 4.72 -12.10
N SER A 113 -14.56 3.47 -12.10
CA SER A 113 -14.93 2.48 -13.12
C SER A 113 -16.44 2.24 -13.17
N ARG A 114 -17.08 2.11 -11.99
CA ARG A 114 -18.54 1.96 -11.91
C ARG A 114 -19.30 3.19 -12.44
N ILE A 115 -18.87 4.40 -12.09
CA ILE A 115 -19.49 5.62 -12.63
C ILE A 115 -19.34 5.67 -14.14
N ARG A 116 -18.17 5.28 -14.68
CA ARG A 116 -17.92 5.26 -16.12
C ARG A 116 -18.82 4.29 -16.88
N GLN A 117 -19.18 3.16 -16.29
CA GLN A 117 -20.11 2.18 -16.89
C GLN A 117 -21.52 2.78 -17.07
N GLU A 118 -22.02 3.52 -16.09
CA GLU A 118 -23.32 4.21 -16.17
C GLU A 118 -23.29 5.42 -17.12
N ALA A 119 -22.12 6.05 -17.26
CA ALA A 119 -21.93 7.32 -17.95
C ALA A 119 -21.09 7.17 -19.23
N THR A 120 -21.43 6.20 -20.08
CA THR A 120 -20.60 5.72 -21.20
C THR A 120 -20.29 6.80 -22.26
N HIS A 121 -21.18 7.76 -22.50
CA HIS A 121 -21.02 8.74 -23.59
C HIS A 121 -20.84 10.18 -23.12
N VAL A 122 -20.59 10.39 -21.83
CA VAL A 122 -20.38 11.73 -21.26
C VAL A 122 -18.95 11.87 -20.74
N ILE A 123 -18.48 13.12 -20.72
CA ILE A 123 -17.21 13.47 -20.11
C ILE A 123 -17.41 13.45 -18.59
N LEU A 124 -16.60 12.66 -17.89
CA LEU A 124 -16.55 12.64 -16.44
C LEU A 124 -15.33 13.45 -15.97
N MET A 125 -15.56 14.40 -15.06
CA MET A 125 -14.50 15.20 -14.43
C MET A 125 -14.60 15.04 -12.90
N GLU A 126 -13.48 14.74 -12.26
CA GLU A 126 -13.34 14.73 -10.80
C GLU A 126 -12.93 16.16 -10.36
N VAL A 127 -13.65 16.75 -9.41
CA VAL A 127 -13.51 18.18 -8.99
C VAL A 127 -13.66 18.38 -7.48
N VAL A 128 -13.54 17.31 -6.68
CA VAL A 128 -13.90 17.28 -5.26
C VAL A 128 -12.66 17.35 -4.35
N THR A 129 -11.51 17.80 -4.87
CA THR A 129 -10.23 17.90 -4.13
C THR A 129 -10.31 18.64 -2.78
N ARG A 130 -11.32 19.49 -2.58
CA ARG A 130 -11.57 20.19 -1.31
C ARG A 130 -12.10 19.31 -0.16
N ARG A 131 -12.31 18.00 -0.39
CA ARG A 131 -12.81 17.05 0.61
C ARG A 131 -11.91 15.82 0.72
#